data_AF-A0A3A9FLN3-F1
#
_entry.id   AF-A0A3A9FLN3-F1
#
_cell.length_a   1.000
_cell.length_b   1.000
_cell.length_c   1.000
_cell.angle_alpha   90.00
_cell.angle_beta   90.00
_cell.angle_gamma   90.00
#
_symmetry.space_group_name_H-M   'P 1'
#
loop_
_entity.id
_entity.type
_entity.pdbx_description
1 polymer ?
#
loop_
_entity_poly.entity_id
_entity_poly.type
_entity_poly.pdbx_seq_one_letter_code
_entity_poly.pdbx_strand_id
1 'polypeptide(L)'
;MNGFFWKDMKRSFLNVGFFVGMAFVAALLTAAVVTGTPPERIRSSYYILFNVFGASGFGPFAAVFPVLAYGTRFCEEYQSGYYRMIFSRMSLVRFGRIRICSVALSGGVMLAVPIASACIMAYILGVPGVPQGSDEGLLDGTIMLTYIVKYGDWYIVVGKTVLGFLFGCVWALMGFLFAVWIPNRYVALIAPFVLYESMWIGLDGIAWLNPIRLLRGDDVGSYPLAAGVECVYIIVVATVIMAGLVRRYRNG
;
A
#
# COMPACT_ATOMS: atom_id res chain seq x y z
N MET A 1 -19.60 -16.59 -13.94
CA MET A 1 -19.19 -15.41 -13.13
C MET A 1 -17.90 -15.66 -12.34
N ASN A 2 -17.81 -16.72 -11.53
CA ASN A 2 -16.67 -16.91 -10.62
C ASN A 2 -15.36 -17.32 -11.32
N GLY A 3 -15.43 -17.99 -12.48
CA GLY A 3 -14.25 -18.56 -13.12
C GLY A 3 -13.19 -17.55 -13.57
N PHE A 4 -13.57 -16.40 -14.16
CA PHE A 4 -12.60 -15.42 -14.63
C PHE A 4 -12.02 -14.59 -13.48
N PHE A 5 -12.88 -14.10 -12.57
CA PHE A 5 -12.44 -13.37 -11.38
C PHE A 5 -11.47 -14.20 -10.54
N TRP A 6 -11.80 -15.46 -10.28
CA TRP A 6 -10.94 -16.37 -9.52
C TRP A 6 -9.61 -16.65 -10.23
N LYS A 7 -9.63 -16.83 -11.56
CA LYS A 7 -8.40 -17.00 -12.35
C LYS A 7 -7.53 -15.75 -12.32
N ASP A 8 -8.12 -14.57 -12.41
CA ASP A 8 -7.42 -13.29 -12.40
C ASP A 8 -6.84 -12.99 -11.01
N MET A 9 -7.60 -13.23 -9.94
CA MET A 9 -7.10 -13.20 -8.56
C MET A 9 -5.96 -14.19 -8.35
N LYS A 10 -6.15 -15.46 -8.73
CA LYS A 10 -5.10 -16.49 -8.60
C LYS A 10 -3.82 -16.06 -9.31
N ARG A 11 -3.94 -15.46 -10.50
CA ARG A 11 -2.79 -14.93 -11.25
C ARG A 11 -2.15 -13.71 -10.59
N SER A 12 -2.96 -12.86 -9.95
CA SER A 12 -2.52 -11.67 -9.21
C SER A 12 -1.73 -12.05 -7.95
N PHE A 13 -2.24 -13.00 -7.16
CA PHE A 13 -1.64 -13.46 -5.91
C PHE A 13 -0.50 -14.46 -6.09
N LEU A 14 -0.53 -15.31 -7.13
CA LEU A 14 0.55 -16.30 -7.40
C LEU A 14 1.64 -15.75 -8.33
N ASN A 15 1.80 -14.44 -8.40
CA ASN A 15 2.86 -13.84 -9.19
C ASN A 15 4.18 -13.86 -8.41
N VAL A 16 5.30 -14.13 -9.09
CA VAL A 16 6.64 -14.06 -8.49
C VAL A 16 6.90 -12.66 -7.92
N GLY A 17 6.45 -11.62 -8.62
CA GLY A 17 6.56 -10.23 -8.14
C GLY A 17 5.83 -9.97 -6.82
N PHE A 18 4.69 -10.63 -6.59
CA PHE A 18 3.92 -10.51 -5.34
C PHE A 18 4.69 -11.13 -4.17
N PHE A 19 5.20 -12.35 -4.32
CA PHE A 19 5.96 -13.03 -3.27
C PHE A 19 7.31 -12.36 -2.99
N VAL A 20 8.04 -11.96 -4.04
CA VAL A 20 9.32 -11.26 -3.89
C VAL A 20 9.11 -9.91 -3.22
N GLY A 21 8.10 -9.13 -3.65
CA GLY A 21 7.76 -7.85 -3.03
C GLY A 21 7.37 -8.01 -1.56
N MET A 22 6.48 -8.95 -1.25
CA MET A 22 6.06 -9.24 0.13
C MET A 22 7.23 -9.69 1.01
N ALA A 23 8.07 -10.61 0.54
CA ALA A 23 9.23 -11.10 1.28
C ALA A 23 10.24 -9.98 1.55
N PHE A 24 10.48 -9.10 0.57
CA PHE A 24 11.39 -7.96 0.73
C PHE A 24 10.86 -6.95 1.76
N VAL A 25 9.57 -6.59 1.67
CA VAL A 25 8.95 -5.69 2.66
C VAL A 25 8.95 -6.34 4.05
N ALA A 26 8.63 -7.62 4.15
CA ALA A 26 8.68 -8.34 5.42
C ALA A 26 10.09 -8.37 6.01
N ALA A 27 11.12 -8.65 5.19
CA ALA A 27 12.51 -8.65 5.63
C ALA A 27 12.95 -7.26 6.12
N LEU A 28 12.62 -6.21 5.36
CA LEU A 28 12.96 -4.83 5.69
C LEU A 28 12.29 -4.37 6.99
N LEU A 29 10.98 -4.62 7.15
CA LEU A 29 10.27 -4.24 8.38
C LEU A 29 10.73 -5.08 9.58
N THR A 30 10.97 -6.39 9.39
CA THR A 30 11.45 -7.27 10.47
C THR A 30 12.85 -6.89 10.92
N ALA A 31 13.76 -6.54 9.99
CA ALA A 31 15.08 -6.03 10.33
C ALA A 31 14.99 -4.74 11.16
N ALA A 32 14.05 -3.85 10.84
CA ALA A 32 13.82 -2.64 11.61
C ALA A 32 13.22 -2.91 13.02
N VAL A 33 12.39 -3.95 13.15
CA VAL A 33 11.93 -4.42 14.47
C VAL A 33 13.12 -4.92 15.29
N VAL A 34 13.92 -5.84 14.73
CA VAL A 34 15.04 -6.49 15.44
C VAL A 34 16.11 -5.48 15.87
N THR A 35 16.42 -4.52 15.01
CA THR A 35 17.38 -3.44 15.34
C THR A 35 16.82 -2.44 16.35
N GLY A 36 15.49 -2.27 16.38
CA GLY A 36 14.80 -1.40 17.35
C GLY A 36 14.57 -2.04 18.72
N THR A 37 14.68 -3.36 18.84
CA THR A 37 14.44 -4.10 20.09
C THR A 37 15.72 -4.28 20.92
N PRO A 38 15.87 -3.59 22.06
CA PRO A 38 16.96 -3.88 22.99
C PRO A 38 16.75 -5.22 23.72
N PRO A 39 17.83 -5.89 24.17
CA PRO A 39 17.80 -7.25 24.71
C PRO A 39 16.96 -7.44 25.99
N GLU A 40 16.65 -6.36 26.72
CA GLU A 40 15.95 -6.44 28.02
C GLU A 40 14.51 -5.90 28.01
N ARG A 41 13.89 -5.70 26.84
CA ARG A 41 12.49 -5.18 26.72
C ARG A 41 12.26 -3.89 27.54
N ILE A 42 13.26 -3.01 27.57
CA ILE A 42 13.18 -1.73 28.31
C ILE A 42 12.37 -0.68 27.53
N ARG A 43 12.30 -0.80 26.20
CA ARG A 43 11.64 0.17 25.31
C ARG A 43 10.17 -0.17 25.08
N SER A 44 9.38 0.87 24.88
CA SER A 44 7.97 0.80 24.49
C SER A 44 7.81 0.17 23.10
N SER A 45 6.68 -0.51 22.88
CA SER A 45 6.30 -1.01 21.55
C SER A 45 6.24 0.11 20.51
N TYR A 46 5.89 1.33 20.93
CA TYR A 46 5.79 2.51 20.09
C TYR A 46 7.14 3.06 19.63
N TYR A 47 8.18 2.97 20.46
CA TYR A 47 9.54 3.28 20.04
C TYR A 47 9.98 2.36 18.88
N ILE A 48 9.68 1.06 19.01
CA ILE A 48 9.99 0.08 17.96
C ILE A 48 9.18 0.38 16.70
N LEU A 49 7.88 0.70 16.82
CA LEU A 49 7.04 1.08 15.67
C LEU A 49 7.55 2.35 14.97
N PHE A 50 8.00 3.35 15.74
CA PHE A 50 8.60 4.56 15.17
C PHE A 50 9.85 4.21 14.36
N ASN A 51 10.70 3.31 14.87
CA ASN A 51 11.86 2.81 14.14
C ASN A 51 11.47 2.05 12.85
N VAL A 52 10.43 1.21 12.93
CA VAL A 52 9.93 0.42 11.80
C VAL A 52 9.41 1.29 10.67
N PHE A 53 8.68 2.37 10.96
CA PHE A 53 8.13 3.24 9.91
C PHE A 53 9.06 4.41 9.55
N GLY A 54 9.96 4.81 10.44
CA GLY A 54 10.85 5.96 10.27
C GLY A 54 12.26 5.61 9.79
N ALA A 55 12.88 4.56 10.33
CA ALA A 55 14.29 4.24 10.11
C ALA A 55 14.53 3.02 9.20
N SER A 56 13.49 2.26 8.87
CA SER A 56 13.60 1.06 8.04
C SER A 56 13.97 1.34 6.58
N GLY A 57 13.85 2.59 6.12
CA GLY A 57 13.94 2.92 4.70
C GLY A 57 12.73 2.47 3.88
N PHE A 58 11.67 1.94 4.53
CA PHE A 58 10.44 1.52 3.85
C PHE A 58 9.74 2.69 3.16
N GLY A 59 9.64 3.83 3.86
CA GLY A 59 8.89 5.01 3.43
C GLY A 59 9.18 5.39 1.97
N PRO A 60 10.41 5.80 1.62
CA PRO A 60 10.76 6.22 0.24
C PRO A 60 10.39 5.19 -0.84
N PHE A 61 10.50 3.89 -0.54
CA PHE A 61 10.27 2.84 -1.54
C PHE A 61 8.87 2.22 -1.47
N ALA A 62 8.00 2.69 -0.56
CA ALA A 62 6.73 2.03 -0.25
C ALA A 62 5.83 1.87 -1.48
N ALA A 63 5.83 2.84 -2.40
CA ALA A 63 5.02 2.81 -3.62
C ALA A 63 5.53 1.82 -4.70
N VAL A 64 6.81 1.42 -4.67
CA VAL A 64 7.39 0.50 -5.66
C VAL A 64 6.81 -0.89 -5.50
N PHE A 65 6.66 -1.33 -4.25
CA PHE A 65 6.29 -2.71 -3.95
C PHE A 65 4.90 -3.05 -4.52
N PRO A 66 3.80 -2.33 -4.24
CA PRO A 66 2.46 -2.67 -4.74
C PRO A 66 2.38 -2.79 -6.26
N VAL A 67 3.21 -2.03 -6.99
CA VAL A 67 3.26 -2.05 -8.45
C VAL A 67 3.79 -3.40 -8.97
N LEU A 68 4.72 -4.03 -8.25
CA LEU A 68 5.28 -5.34 -8.60
C LEU A 68 4.25 -6.48 -8.54
N ALA A 69 3.17 -6.31 -7.76
CA ALA A 69 2.12 -7.31 -7.67
C ALA A 69 1.49 -7.59 -9.04
N TYR A 70 1.23 -6.54 -9.83
CA TYR A 70 0.44 -6.69 -11.06
C TYR A 70 0.80 -5.79 -12.25
N GLY A 71 1.51 -4.67 -12.05
CA GLY A 71 1.67 -3.62 -13.08
C GLY A 71 2.22 -4.12 -14.42
N THR A 72 3.13 -5.10 -14.40
CA THR A 72 3.78 -5.61 -15.63
C THR A 72 2.90 -6.56 -16.44
N ARG A 73 1.93 -7.25 -15.82
CA ARG A 73 1.13 -8.29 -16.47
C ARG A 73 0.18 -7.73 -17.52
N PHE A 74 -0.35 -6.53 -17.28
CA PHE A 74 -1.19 -5.87 -18.27
C PHE A 74 -0.38 -5.48 -19.52
N CYS A 75 0.85 -5.00 -19.37
CA CYS A 75 1.72 -4.69 -20.51
C CYS A 75 2.01 -5.95 -21.34
N GLU A 76 2.27 -7.09 -20.70
CA GLU A 76 2.47 -8.38 -21.40
C GLU A 76 1.22 -8.83 -22.18
N GLU A 77 0.04 -8.71 -21.57
CA GLU A 77 -1.23 -9.03 -22.23
C GLU A 77 -1.57 -8.06 -23.38
N TYR A 78 -1.17 -6.81 -23.24
CA TYR A 78 -1.33 -5.81 -24.29
C TYR A 78 -0.42 -6.12 -25.49
N GLN A 79 0.86 -6.41 -25.25
CA GLN A 79 1.85 -6.73 -26.29
C GLN A 79 1.53 -8.04 -27.01
N SER A 80 1.07 -9.06 -26.28
CA SER A 80 0.66 -10.35 -26.87
C SER A 80 -0.68 -10.32 -27.61
N GLY A 81 -1.42 -9.21 -27.54
CA GLY A 81 -2.77 -9.11 -28.10
C GLY A 81 -3.82 -9.94 -27.38
N TYR A 82 -3.47 -10.61 -26.27
CA TYR A 82 -4.37 -11.44 -25.47
C TYR A 82 -5.60 -10.64 -25.00
N TYR A 83 -5.43 -9.34 -24.74
CA TYR A 83 -6.51 -8.44 -24.35
C TYR A 83 -7.68 -8.42 -25.36
N ARG A 84 -7.42 -8.56 -26.67
CA ARG A 84 -8.46 -8.60 -27.72
C ARG A 84 -9.33 -9.84 -27.62
N MET A 85 -8.73 -10.99 -27.29
CA MET A 85 -9.47 -12.23 -27.05
C MET A 85 -10.33 -12.16 -25.79
N ILE A 86 -9.92 -11.37 -24.79
CA ILE A 86 -10.75 -11.13 -23.61
C ILE A 86 -11.94 -10.24 -23.97
N PHE A 87 -11.72 -9.16 -24.71
CA PHE A 87 -12.78 -8.23 -25.10
C PHE A 87 -13.82 -8.82 -26.05
N SER A 88 -13.47 -9.83 -26.86
CA SER A 88 -14.46 -10.53 -27.70
C SER A 88 -15.42 -11.41 -26.89
N ARG A 89 -15.05 -11.80 -25.67
CA ARG A 89 -15.83 -12.72 -24.82
C ARG A 89 -16.44 -12.03 -23.59
N MET A 90 -16.11 -10.76 -23.35
CA MET A 90 -16.50 -10.06 -22.12
C MET A 90 -16.68 -8.57 -22.36
N SER A 91 -17.71 -7.99 -21.74
CA SER A 91 -17.91 -6.54 -21.78
C SER A 91 -16.76 -5.81 -21.09
N LEU A 92 -16.38 -4.66 -21.68
CA LEU A 92 -15.31 -3.80 -21.19
C LEU A 92 -15.50 -3.40 -19.72
N VAL A 93 -16.73 -2.99 -19.35
CA VAL A 93 -17.05 -2.55 -17.98
C VAL A 93 -16.82 -3.69 -16.98
N ARG A 94 -17.19 -4.92 -17.35
CA ARG A 94 -16.98 -6.10 -16.50
C ARG A 94 -15.49 -6.42 -16.39
N PHE A 95 -14.75 -6.39 -17.49
CA PHE A 95 -13.31 -6.62 -17.48
C PHE A 95 -12.58 -5.61 -16.60
N GLY A 96 -12.85 -4.31 -16.81
CA GLY A 96 -12.21 -3.23 -16.05
C GLY A 96 -12.47 -3.32 -14.54
N ARG A 97 -13.73 -3.56 -14.13
CA ARG A 97 -14.07 -3.73 -12.71
C ARG A 97 -13.35 -4.90 -12.07
N ILE A 98 -13.35 -6.07 -12.73
CA ILE A 98 -12.64 -7.25 -12.21
C ILE A 98 -11.15 -6.95 -12.05
N ARG A 99 -10.55 -6.33 -13.07
CA ARG A 99 -9.12 -6.03 -13.10
C ARG A 99 -8.71 -5.03 -12.02
N ILE A 100 -9.47 -3.94 -11.88
CA ILE A 100 -9.26 -2.91 -10.84
C ILE A 100 -9.33 -3.55 -9.46
N CYS A 101 -10.35 -4.38 -9.20
CA CYS A 101 -10.47 -5.08 -7.92
C CYS A 101 -9.29 -6.05 -7.68
N SER A 102 -8.92 -6.87 -8.66
CA SER A 102 -7.81 -7.83 -8.52
C SER A 102 -6.45 -7.15 -8.29
N VAL A 103 -6.22 -5.99 -8.92
CA VAL A 103 -5.00 -5.19 -8.78
C VAL A 103 -4.96 -4.50 -7.42
N ALA A 104 -6.06 -3.86 -7.02
CA ALA A 104 -6.16 -3.17 -5.74
C ALA A 104 -5.96 -4.17 -4.59
N LEU A 105 -6.68 -5.29 -4.59
CA LEU A 105 -6.59 -6.30 -3.55
C LEU A 105 -5.19 -6.92 -3.45
N SER A 106 -4.53 -7.23 -4.57
CA SER A 106 -3.18 -7.78 -4.49
C SER A 106 -2.17 -6.75 -3.98
N GLY A 107 -2.21 -5.52 -4.48
CA GLY A 107 -1.35 -4.44 -3.97
C GLY A 107 -1.53 -4.18 -2.48
N GLY A 108 -2.79 -4.11 -2.03
CA GLY A 108 -3.13 -3.88 -0.63
C GLY A 108 -2.68 -5.03 0.28
N VAL A 109 -2.99 -6.28 -0.06
CA VAL A 109 -2.56 -7.45 0.75
C VAL A 109 -1.04 -7.55 0.81
N MET A 110 -0.35 -7.20 -0.29
CA MET A 110 1.11 -7.28 -0.35
C MET A 110 1.81 -6.41 0.69
N LEU A 111 1.22 -5.26 1.06
CA LEU A 111 1.73 -4.40 2.13
C LEU A 111 1.09 -4.69 3.49
N ALA A 112 -0.20 -4.98 3.52
CA ALA A 112 -0.94 -5.20 4.77
C ALA A 112 -0.37 -6.36 5.59
N VAL A 113 0.02 -7.45 4.95
CA VAL A 113 0.55 -8.64 5.65
C VAL A 113 1.90 -8.35 6.33
N PRO A 114 2.92 -7.83 5.63
CA PRO A 114 4.17 -7.40 6.28
C PRO A 114 3.97 -6.36 7.38
N ILE A 115 3.13 -5.34 7.15
CA ILE A 115 2.86 -4.28 8.13
C ILE A 115 2.19 -4.86 9.39
N ALA A 116 1.17 -5.70 9.23
CA ALA A 116 0.51 -6.36 10.35
C ALA A 116 1.51 -7.23 11.14
N SER A 117 2.35 -8.01 10.45
CA SER A 117 3.35 -8.85 11.12
C SER A 117 4.37 -8.01 11.90
N ALA A 118 4.85 -6.91 11.33
CA ALA A 118 5.81 -6.03 12.00
C ALA A 118 5.19 -5.35 13.22
N CYS A 119 3.93 -4.91 13.12
CA CYS A 119 3.19 -4.37 14.25
C CYS A 119 3.06 -5.42 15.37
N ILE A 120 2.59 -6.62 15.05
CA ILE A 120 2.44 -7.71 16.03
C ILE A 120 3.78 -8.03 16.70
N MET A 121 4.87 -8.13 15.93
CA MET A 121 6.21 -8.36 16.48
C MET A 121 6.66 -7.23 17.42
N ALA A 122 6.40 -5.97 17.07
CA ALA A 122 6.73 -4.82 17.92
C ALA A 122 5.99 -4.86 19.27
N TYR A 123 4.73 -5.32 19.30
CA TYR A 123 3.97 -5.47 20.56
C TYR A 123 4.40 -6.67 21.40
N ILE A 124 4.82 -7.78 20.76
CA ILE A 124 5.34 -8.95 21.48
C ILE A 124 6.69 -8.62 22.13
N LEU A 125 7.55 -7.91 21.41
CA LEU A 125 8.94 -7.64 21.83
C LEU A 125 9.08 -6.37 22.68
N GLY A 126 8.22 -5.36 22.50
CA GLY A 126 8.21 -4.13 23.29
C GLY A 126 7.25 -4.16 24.48
N VAL A 127 7.32 -3.17 25.35
CA VAL A 127 6.32 -2.98 26.43
C VAL A 127 5.06 -2.33 25.84
N PRO A 128 3.89 -2.99 25.90
CA PRO A 128 2.63 -2.43 25.40
C PRO A 128 2.08 -1.34 26.33
N GLY A 129 1.18 -0.51 25.80
CA GLY A 129 0.57 0.61 26.52
C GLY A 129 1.31 1.94 26.35
N VAL A 130 0.86 2.95 27.10
CA VAL A 130 1.45 4.29 27.06
C VAL A 130 2.94 4.21 27.43
N PRO A 131 3.86 4.78 26.63
CA PRO A 131 5.29 4.78 26.94
C PRO A 131 5.58 5.35 28.33
N GLN A 132 6.41 4.64 29.10
CA GLN A 132 6.81 5.00 30.46
C GLN A 132 8.35 4.96 30.59
N GLY A 133 8.90 5.64 31.61
CA GLY A 133 10.33 5.59 31.90
C GLY A 133 11.15 6.34 30.84
N SER A 134 12.09 5.65 30.16
CA SER A 134 13.00 6.27 29.19
C SER A 134 12.31 6.81 27.92
N ASP A 135 11.08 6.36 27.67
CA ASP A 135 10.29 6.72 26.48
C ASP A 135 9.10 7.64 26.85
N GLU A 136 9.07 8.16 28.08
CA GLU A 136 8.03 9.09 28.52
C GLU A 136 8.06 10.37 27.65
N GLY A 137 6.89 10.78 27.16
CA GLY A 137 6.74 11.90 26.24
C GLY A 137 6.98 11.59 24.75
N LEU A 138 7.34 10.36 24.37
CA LEU A 138 7.56 9.97 22.95
C LEU A 138 6.33 10.27 22.06
N LEU A 139 5.14 10.15 22.64
CA LEU A 139 3.87 10.33 21.93
C LEU A 139 3.19 11.66 22.25
N ASP A 140 3.84 12.56 22.99
CA ASP A 140 3.23 13.84 23.37
C ASP A 140 2.90 14.69 22.15
N GLY A 141 1.69 15.25 22.14
CA GLY A 141 1.17 16.03 21.01
C GLY A 141 0.73 15.20 19.80
N THR A 142 0.91 13.87 19.82
CA THR A 142 0.43 12.99 18.73
C THR A 142 -0.99 12.50 18.99
N ILE A 143 -1.80 12.34 17.92
CA ILE A 143 -3.14 11.73 18.03
C ILE A 143 -3.05 10.26 18.47
N MET A 144 -1.92 9.62 18.20
CA MET A 144 -1.62 8.25 18.62
C MET A 144 -1.79 8.06 20.14
N LEU A 145 -1.33 9.01 20.96
CA LEU A 145 -1.52 8.98 22.42
C LEU A 145 -3.00 8.94 22.82
N THR A 146 -3.83 9.74 22.16
CA THR A 146 -5.27 9.78 22.44
C THR A 146 -5.96 8.47 22.06
N TYR A 147 -5.51 7.82 20.98
CA TYR A 147 -6.03 6.51 20.59
C TYR A 147 -5.63 5.40 21.55
N ILE A 148 -4.40 5.40 22.06
CA ILE A 148 -3.95 4.41 23.05
C ILE A 148 -4.78 4.52 24.32
N VAL A 149 -4.93 5.74 24.85
CA VAL A 149 -5.68 5.96 26.10
C VAL A 149 -7.15 5.59 25.96
N LYS A 150 -7.77 5.87 24.80
CA LYS A 150 -9.22 5.68 24.61
C LYS A 150 -9.61 4.30 24.10
N TYR A 151 -8.81 3.71 23.20
CA TYR A 151 -9.15 2.47 22.50
C TYR A 151 -8.13 1.35 22.75
N GLY A 152 -6.91 1.68 23.18
CA GLY A 152 -5.84 0.72 23.42
C GLY A 152 -5.01 0.40 22.17
N ASP A 153 -3.98 -0.41 22.38
CA ASP A 153 -2.95 -0.73 21.39
C ASP A 153 -3.47 -1.41 20.11
N TRP A 154 -4.52 -2.22 20.23
CA TRP A 154 -5.09 -2.93 19.08
C TRP A 154 -5.63 -1.98 18.00
N TYR A 155 -6.11 -0.80 18.41
CA TYR A 155 -6.61 0.21 17.47
C TYR A 155 -5.51 0.70 16.53
N ILE A 156 -4.28 0.77 17.04
CA ILE A 156 -3.11 1.20 16.24
C ILE A 156 -2.68 0.11 15.27
N VAL A 157 -2.62 -1.15 15.72
CA VAL A 157 -2.31 -2.29 14.85
C VAL A 157 -3.28 -2.33 13.67
N VAL A 158 -4.58 -2.28 13.97
CA VAL A 158 -5.63 -2.34 12.94
C VAL A 158 -5.55 -1.10 12.05
N GLY A 159 -5.41 0.09 12.64
CA GLY A 159 -5.30 1.36 11.91
C GLY A 159 -4.15 1.37 10.91
N LYS A 160 -2.92 1.09 11.36
CA LYS A 160 -1.74 1.05 10.48
C LYS A 160 -1.85 -0.04 9.41
N THR A 161 -2.46 -1.19 9.73
CA THR A 161 -2.68 -2.27 8.75
C THR A 161 -3.68 -1.85 7.68
N VAL A 162 -4.77 -1.18 8.06
CA VAL A 162 -5.79 -0.68 7.12
C VAL A 162 -5.21 0.42 6.24
N LEU A 163 -4.45 1.36 6.80
CA LEU A 163 -3.77 2.40 6.02
C LEU A 163 -2.74 1.77 5.05
N GLY A 164 -1.93 0.82 5.51
CA GLY A 164 -1.00 0.09 4.65
C GLY A 164 -1.70 -0.66 3.50
N PHE A 165 -2.87 -1.24 3.78
CA PHE A 165 -3.69 -1.91 2.77
C PHE A 165 -4.22 -0.92 1.72
N LEU A 166 -4.81 0.19 2.15
CA LEU A 166 -5.40 1.19 1.26
C LEU A 166 -4.33 1.90 0.44
N PHE A 167 -3.20 2.24 1.05
CA PHE A 167 -2.01 2.75 0.37
C PHE A 167 -1.53 1.76 -0.71
N GLY A 168 -1.43 0.48 -0.38
CA GLY A 168 -1.09 -0.57 -1.33
C GLY A 168 -2.08 -0.67 -2.50
N CYS A 169 -3.39 -0.50 -2.22
CA CYS A 169 -4.42 -0.45 -3.27
C CYS A 169 -4.18 0.73 -4.22
N VAL A 170 -3.97 1.94 -3.69
CA VAL A 170 -3.75 3.16 -4.48
C VAL A 170 -2.55 2.98 -5.41
N TRP A 171 -1.39 2.59 -4.87
CA TRP A 171 -0.16 2.55 -5.66
C TRP A 171 -0.12 1.38 -6.66
N ALA A 172 -0.76 0.26 -6.37
CA ALA A 172 -0.96 -0.80 -7.36
C ALA A 172 -1.86 -0.32 -8.52
N LEU A 173 -2.94 0.40 -8.20
CA LEU A 173 -3.80 1.02 -9.22
C LEU A 173 -3.06 2.09 -10.01
N MET A 174 -2.17 2.87 -9.41
CA MET A 174 -1.32 3.83 -10.14
C MET A 174 -0.41 3.12 -11.14
N GLY A 175 0.23 2.02 -10.75
CA GLY A 175 0.99 1.17 -11.69
C GLY A 175 0.14 0.67 -12.86
N PHE A 176 -1.09 0.23 -12.57
CA PHE A 176 -2.02 -0.21 -13.59
C PHE A 176 -2.52 0.94 -14.48
N LEU A 177 -2.75 2.13 -13.92
CA LEU A 177 -3.10 3.35 -14.65
C LEU A 177 -2.04 3.65 -15.70
N PHE A 178 -0.78 3.73 -15.31
CA PHE A 178 0.31 3.95 -16.27
C PHE A 178 0.37 2.86 -17.33
N ALA A 179 0.18 1.58 -16.95
CA ALA A 179 0.15 0.47 -17.91
C ALA A 179 -0.98 0.59 -18.95
N VAL A 180 -2.16 1.09 -18.57
CA VAL A 180 -3.31 1.27 -19.48
C VAL A 180 -3.09 2.42 -20.47
N TRP A 181 -2.55 3.53 -19.98
CA TRP A 181 -2.35 4.74 -20.79
C TRP A 181 -1.08 4.66 -21.64
N ILE A 182 -0.01 4.10 -21.09
CA ILE A 182 1.29 3.93 -21.73
C ILE A 182 1.69 2.46 -21.55
N PRO A 183 1.39 1.57 -22.52
CA PRO A 183 1.60 0.13 -22.41
C PRO A 183 3.09 -0.24 -22.61
N ASN A 184 3.92 0.32 -21.74
CA ASN A 184 5.35 0.06 -21.65
C ASN A 184 5.64 -0.42 -20.22
N ARG A 185 6.23 -1.61 -20.12
CA ARG A 185 6.56 -2.26 -18.84
C ARG A 185 7.44 -1.38 -17.95
N TYR A 186 8.39 -0.65 -18.52
CA TYR A 186 9.30 0.20 -17.77
C TYR A 186 8.58 1.42 -17.20
N VAL A 187 7.70 2.04 -17.99
CA VAL A 187 6.89 3.19 -17.55
C VAL A 187 5.92 2.77 -16.46
N ALA A 188 5.24 1.63 -16.61
CA ALA A 188 4.31 1.11 -15.61
C ALA A 188 4.98 0.83 -14.25
N LEU A 189 6.28 0.51 -14.23
CA LEU A 189 7.05 0.27 -13.01
C LEU A 189 7.64 1.56 -12.41
N ILE A 190 8.24 2.41 -13.24
CA ILE A 190 9.02 3.57 -12.78
C ILE A 190 8.14 4.80 -12.53
N ALA A 191 7.12 5.04 -13.37
CA ALA A 191 6.31 6.25 -13.28
C ALA A 191 5.54 6.38 -11.94
N PRO A 192 4.95 5.31 -11.36
CA PRO A 192 4.36 5.40 -10.02
C PRO A 192 5.38 5.83 -8.96
N PHE A 193 6.60 5.30 -9.01
CA PHE A 193 7.67 5.65 -8.06
C PHE A 193 8.10 7.11 -8.21
N VAL A 194 8.33 7.58 -9.44
CA VAL A 194 8.70 8.98 -9.70
C VAL A 194 7.58 9.91 -9.24
N LEU A 195 6.33 9.55 -9.51
CA LEU A 195 5.18 10.34 -9.04
C LEU A 195 5.11 10.37 -7.52
N TYR A 196 5.28 9.22 -6.86
CA TYR A 196 5.32 9.12 -5.40
C TYR A 196 6.37 10.04 -4.76
N GLU A 197 7.62 9.95 -5.23
CA GLU A 197 8.73 10.77 -4.75
C GLU A 197 8.48 12.26 -5.02
N SER A 198 7.97 12.60 -6.21
CA SER A 198 7.63 13.99 -6.54
C SER A 198 6.52 14.55 -5.64
N MET A 199 5.53 13.73 -5.27
CA MET A 199 4.46 14.12 -4.36
C MET A 199 4.97 14.25 -2.94
N TRP A 200 5.88 13.37 -2.51
CA TRP A 200 6.47 13.45 -1.17
C TRP A 200 7.27 14.75 -1.00
N ILE A 201 8.16 15.07 -1.94
CA ILE A 201 9.03 16.25 -1.87
C ILE A 201 8.24 17.54 -2.17
N GLY A 202 7.42 17.52 -3.21
CA GLY A 202 6.74 18.72 -3.71
C GLY A 202 5.51 19.15 -2.92
N LEU A 203 4.88 18.22 -2.19
CA LEU A 203 3.63 18.48 -1.44
C LEU A 203 3.81 18.31 0.07
N ASP A 204 5.03 18.50 0.58
CA ASP A 204 5.30 18.41 2.02
C ASP A 204 4.45 19.37 2.85
N GLY A 205 4.09 20.54 2.32
CA GLY A 205 3.19 21.48 3.00
C GLY A 205 1.73 21.02 3.14
N ILE A 206 1.29 20.00 2.38
CA ILE A 206 -0.12 19.59 2.29
C ILE A 206 -0.27 18.13 2.72
N ALA A 207 -0.59 17.92 4.00
CA ALA A 207 -0.64 16.58 4.60
C ALA A 207 -1.58 15.59 3.91
N TRP A 208 -2.69 16.07 3.33
CA TRP A 208 -3.69 15.21 2.68
C TRP A 208 -3.30 14.79 1.27
N LEU A 209 -2.38 15.51 0.62
CA LEU A 209 -1.86 15.14 -0.70
C LEU A 209 -0.56 14.35 -0.63
N ASN A 210 0.12 14.38 0.52
CA ASN A 210 1.38 13.69 0.70
C ASN A 210 1.15 12.19 1.03
N PRO A 211 1.58 11.27 0.15
CA PRO A 211 1.28 9.86 0.29
C PRO A 211 1.99 9.21 1.49
N ILE A 212 3.13 9.74 1.94
CA ILE A 212 3.80 9.24 3.16
C ILE A 212 3.04 9.65 4.42
N ARG A 213 2.54 10.89 4.46
CA ARG A 213 1.77 11.39 5.60
C ARG A 213 0.42 10.67 5.73
N LEU A 214 -0.20 10.31 4.60
CA LEU A 214 -1.38 9.44 4.57
C LEU A 214 -1.09 8.04 5.12
N LEU A 215 0.02 7.42 4.69
CA LEU A 215 0.45 6.11 5.19
C LEU A 215 0.74 6.13 6.69
N ARG A 216 1.30 7.24 7.21
CA ARG A 216 1.53 7.42 8.66
C ARG A 216 0.23 7.70 9.40
N GLY A 217 -0.70 8.46 8.85
CA GLY A 217 -2.00 8.78 9.43
C GLY A 217 -1.96 9.78 10.60
N ASP A 218 -0.84 9.87 11.33
CA ASP A 218 -0.65 10.78 12.46
C ASP A 218 -0.65 12.26 12.02
N ASP A 219 -0.01 12.56 10.88
CA ASP A 219 0.12 13.93 10.35
C ASP A 219 -1.20 14.52 9.81
N VAL A 220 -2.19 13.66 9.57
CA VAL A 220 -3.48 14.01 8.94
C VAL A 220 -4.55 14.34 9.99
N GLY A 221 -4.27 14.12 11.28
CA GLY A 221 -5.19 14.41 12.37
C GLY A 221 -6.02 13.21 12.82
N SER A 222 -6.24 12.21 11.96
CA SER A 222 -6.95 10.98 12.33
C SER A 222 -6.80 9.86 11.31
N TYR A 223 -6.78 8.60 11.79
CA TYR A 223 -6.71 7.42 10.92
C TYR A 223 -7.93 7.26 9.99
N PRO A 224 -9.18 7.47 10.45
CA PRO A 224 -10.35 7.37 9.56
C PRO A 224 -10.33 8.41 8.45
N LEU A 225 -9.81 9.62 8.71
CA LEU A 225 -9.72 10.66 7.69
C LEU A 225 -8.67 10.31 6.64
N ALA A 226 -7.49 9.83 7.07
CA ALA A 226 -6.48 9.33 6.14
C ALA A 226 -7.02 8.19 5.26
N ALA A 227 -7.71 7.22 5.87
CA ALA A 227 -8.38 6.13 5.13
C ALA A 227 -9.44 6.65 4.15
N GLY A 228 -10.22 7.66 4.55
CA GLY A 228 -11.20 8.30 3.69
C GLY A 228 -10.57 8.97 2.47
N VAL A 229 -9.46 9.68 2.64
CA VAL A 229 -8.72 10.30 1.52
C VAL A 229 -8.16 9.24 0.57
N GLU A 230 -7.59 8.15 1.09
CA GLU A 230 -7.12 7.06 0.24
C GLU A 230 -8.25 6.36 -0.53
N CYS A 231 -9.44 6.25 0.06
CA CYS A 231 -10.62 5.75 -0.66
C CYS A 231 -11.02 6.68 -1.82
N VAL A 232 -10.94 8.00 -1.62
CA VAL A 232 -11.16 8.97 -2.71
C VAL A 232 -10.12 8.78 -3.81
N TYR A 233 -8.84 8.57 -3.47
CA TYR A 233 -7.81 8.29 -4.47
C TYR A 233 -8.07 6.99 -5.24
N ILE A 234 -8.48 5.92 -4.57
CA ILE A 234 -8.86 4.66 -5.23
C ILE A 234 -9.98 4.91 -6.26
N ILE A 235 -11.01 5.67 -5.88
CA ILE A 235 -12.13 5.99 -6.78
C ILE A 235 -11.65 6.82 -7.97
N VAL A 236 -10.89 7.89 -7.74
CA VAL A 236 -10.36 8.76 -8.80
C VAL A 236 -9.50 7.94 -9.77
N VAL A 237 -8.52 7.19 -9.27
CA VAL A 237 -7.63 6.38 -10.11
C VAL A 237 -8.41 5.31 -10.87
N ALA A 238 -9.37 4.63 -10.23
CA ALA A 238 -10.23 3.65 -10.88
C ALA A 238 -11.05 4.26 -12.03
N THR A 239 -11.58 5.47 -11.89
CA THR A 239 -12.32 6.15 -12.97
C THR A 239 -11.42 6.48 -14.16
N VAL A 240 -10.20 6.95 -13.92
CA VAL A 240 -9.24 7.27 -14.99
C VAL A 240 -8.76 6.00 -15.70
N ILE A 241 -8.56 4.89 -14.97
CA ILE A 241 -8.29 3.57 -15.55
C ILE A 241 -9.43 3.14 -16.46
N MET A 242 -10.68 3.24 -15.98
CA MET A 242 -11.86 2.89 -16.78
C MET A 242 -11.95 3.72 -18.06
N ALA A 243 -11.70 5.04 -17.99
CA ALA A 243 -11.65 5.91 -19.16
C ALA A 243 -10.55 5.49 -20.15
N GLY A 244 -9.36 5.12 -19.64
CA GLY A 244 -8.25 4.60 -20.46
C GLY A 244 -8.61 3.30 -21.17
N LEU A 245 -9.27 2.37 -20.48
CA LEU A 245 -9.75 1.11 -21.06
C LEU A 245 -10.82 1.35 -22.14
N VAL A 246 -11.77 2.28 -21.93
CA VAL A 246 -12.77 2.68 -22.94
C VAL A 246 -12.11 3.22 -24.19
N ARG A 247 -11.11 4.10 -24.04
CA ARG A 247 -10.35 4.64 -25.16
C ARG A 247 -9.67 3.52 -25.96
N ARG A 248 -9.05 2.56 -25.28
CA ARG A 248 -8.36 1.42 -25.90
C ARG A 248 -9.33 0.47 -26.61
N TYR A 249 -10.54 0.30 -26.09
CA TYR A 249 -11.57 -0.49 -26.74
C TYR A 249 -12.11 0.17 -28.02
N ARG A 250 -12.26 1.50 -28.03
CA ARG A 250 -12.75 2.24 -29.20
C ARG A 250 -11.71 2.36 -30.33
N ASN A 251 -10.43 2.45 -29.97
CA ASN A 251 -9.34 2.67 -30.92
C ASN A 251 -8.59 1.37 -31.28
N GLY A 252 -9.05 0.20 -30.81
CA GLY A 252 -8.32 -1.06 -30.79
C GLY A 252 -8.86 -2.13 -31.72
#